data_AF-A0A927R961-F1
#
_entry.id   AF-A0A927R961-F1
#
_cell.length_a   1.000
_cell.length_b   1.000
_cell.length_c   1.000
_cell.angle_alpha   90.00
_cell.angle_beta   90.00
_cell.angle_gamma   90.00
#
_symmetry.space_group_name_H-M   'P 1'
#
loop_
_entity.id
_entity.type
_entity.pdbx_description
1 polymer ?
#
loop_
_entity_poly.entity_id
_entity_poly.type
_entity_poly.pdbx_seq_one_letter_code
_entity_poly.pdbx_strand_id
1 'polypeptide(L)'
;MTRADWGVGDGPNYLVYPQWVVPMEPSRWAPLEGQFYNVRGTPAEHTQRDVDPFRRTPPRMEPEKGGPIEKLWEIYDRSKVEPDELKRHQLAWELTKVHIEFGPFFHGSVANTPTLTVAHKDLRNVPVRENLAMGGFSQPWIHPTPAVYDPETYFWANPDRHTG
;
A
#
# COMPACT_ATOMS: atom_id res chain seq x y z
N MET A 1 13.13 10.60 12.70
CA MET A 1 12.22 11.17 11.69
C MET A 1 11.40 10.03 11.10
N THR A 2 10.16 9.90 11.52
CA THR A 2 9.20 8.98 10.89
C THR A 2 8.78 9.63 9.57
N ARG A 3 9.11 9.01 8.44
CA ARG A 3 8.65 9.46 7.12
C ARG A 3 7.14 9.20 7.06
N ALA A 4 6.33 10.19 7.41
CA ALA A 4 4.87 10.13 7.41
C ALA A 4 4.29 10.77 6.15
N ASP A 5 5.11 10.83 5.09
CA ASP A 5 4.87 11.68 3.93
C ASP A 5 3.72 11.13 3.05
N TRP A 6 3.42 9.83 3.19
CA TRP A 6 2.37 9.13 2.44
C TRP A 6 1.48 8.34 3.38
N GLY A 7 0.16 8.48 3.19
CA GLY A 7 -0.83 7.71 3.93
C GLY A 7 -0.66 6.21 3.67
N VAL A 8 -0.84 5.39 4.70
CA VAL A 8 -0.95 3.94 4.52
C VAL A 8 -2.32 3.65 3.95
N GLY A 9 -2.35 3.05 2.77
CA GLY A 9 -3.60 2.69 2.13
C GLY A 9 -3.43 2.49 0.63
N ASP A 10 -4.32 1.68 0.12
CA ASP A 10 -4.56 1.44 -1.29
C ASP A 10 -6.08 1.18 -1.38
N GLY A 11 -6.67 1.24 -2.57
CA GLY A 11 -8.11 1.10 -2.77
C GLY A 11 -8.67 -0.24 -2.23
N PRO A 12 -9.91 -0.63 -2.60
CA PRO A 12 -10.56 -1.85 -2.09
C PRO A 12 -9.73 -3.14 -2.25
N ASN A 13 -8.72 -3.13 -3.13
CA ASN A 13 -7.70 -4.15 -3.26
C ASN A 13 -6.31 -3.57 -2.93
N TYR A 14 -5.83 -3.80 -1.70
CA TYR A 14 -4.53 -3.29 -1.22
C TYR A 14 -3.32 -4.13 -1.65
N LEU A 15 -3.51 -5.12 -2.53
CA LEU A 15 -2.46 -6.04 -2.94
C LEU A 15 -1.45 -5.40 -3.91
N VAL A 16 -1.73 -4.21 -4.44
CA VAL A 16 -0.76 -3.46 -5.27
C VAL A 16 0.33 -2.83 -4.40
N TYR A 17 -0.04 -2.35 -3.21
CA TYR A 17 0.90 -1.82 -2.22
C TYR A 17 0.70 -2.48 -0.83
N PRO A 18 1.04 -3.77 -0.67
CA PRO A 18 0.70 -4.54 0.53
C PRO A 18 1.75 -4.47 1.63
N GLN A 19 2.84 -3.71 1.48
CA GLN A 19 4.01 -3.73 2.38
C GLN A 19 3.67 -3.43 3.85
N TRP A 20 2.58 -2.70 4.09
CA TRP A 20 2.10 -2.39 5.43
C TRP A 20 1.39 -3.57 6.13
N VAL A 21 0.88 -4.54 5.36
CA VAL A 21 0.27 -5.79 5.86
C VAL A 21 1.10 -7.05 5.59
N VAL A 22 1.98 -7.04 4.59
CA VAL A 22 2.85 -8.17 4.25
C VAL A 22 4.31 -7.72 4.38
N PRO A 23 5.10 -8.36 5.26
CA PRO A 23 6.53 -8.06 5.39
C PRO A 23 7.29 -8.46 4.12
N MET A 24 7.46 -7.55 3.18
CA MET A 24 8.18 -7.79 1.92
C MET A 24 9.27 -6.76 1.63
N GLU A 25 9.50 -5.83 2.56
CA GLU A 25 10.55 -4.81 2.50
C GLU A 25 11.05 -4.47 3.91
N PRO A 26 12.29 -3.93 4.06
CA PRO A 26 12.89 -3.70 5.37
C PRO A 26 12.37 -2.45 6.12
N SER A 27 11.46 -1.68 5.53
CA SER A 27 11.05 -0.37 6.06
C SER A 27 9.85 -0.42 7.02
N ARG A 28 9.31 -1.62 7.28
CA ARG A 28 8.03 -1.85 7.98
C ARG A 28 8.23 -2.68 9.26
N TRP A 29 7.13 -3.15 9.85
CA TRP A 29 7.09 -3.70 11.21
C TRP A 29 7.87 -5.03 11.41
N ALA A 30 8.15 -5.79 10.35
CA ALA A 30 9.00 -6.98 10.37
C ALA A 30 10.15 -6.83 9.35
N PRO A 31 11.18 -6.04 9.67
CA PRO A 31 12.18 -5.59 8.71
C PRO A 31 13.15 -6.70 8.28
N LEU A 32 13.49 -7.65 9.16
CA LEU A 32 14.41 -8.74 8.83
C LEU A 32 13.74 -9.77 7.92
N GLU A 33 12.50 -10.12 8.19
CA GLU A 33 11.69 -10.99 7.33
C GLU A 33 11.42 -10.29 5.99
N GLY A 34 11.04 -9.01 6.01
CA GLY A 34 10.88 -8.23 4.79
C GLY A 34 12.15 -8.16 3.94
N GLN A 35 13.32 -8.04 4.56
CA GLN A 35 14.60 -8.12 3.85
C GLN A 35 14.89 -9.53 3.32
N PHE A 36 14.48 -10.58 4.04
CA PHE A 36 14.61 -11.95 3.57
C PHE A 36 13.72 -12.21 2.35
N TYR A 37 12.51 -11.67 2.34
CA TYR A 37 11.60 -11.77 1.20
C TYR A 37 12.25 -11.27 -0.10
N ASN A 38 13.01 -10.16 -0.03
CA ASN A 38 13.72 -9.58 -1.18
C ASN A 38 14.86 -10.45 -1.72
N VAL A 39 15.40 -11.38 -0.94
CA VAL A 39 16.46 -12.28 -1.41
C VAL A 39 15.94 -13.64 -1.86
N ARG A 40 14.65 -13.98 -1.63
CA ARG A 40 14.05 -15.25 -2.05
C ARG A 40 14.21 -15.46 -3.56
N GLY A 41 14.63 -16.66 -3.95
CA GLY A 41 14.91 -17.01 -5.34
C GLY A 41 16.22 -16.45 -5.90
N THR A 42 17.02 -15.74 -5.09
CA THR A 42 18.35 -15.23 -5.49
C THR A 42 19.47 -16.05 -4.85
N PRO A 43 20.71 -16.02 -5.38
CA PRO A 43 21.85 -16.69 -4.74
C PRO A 43 22.09 -16.26 -3.28
N ALA A 44 21.70 -15.04 -2.92
CA ALA A 44 21.91 -14.50 -1.57
C ALA A 44 21.04 -15.18 -0.50
N GLU A 45 19.91 -15.81 -0.89
CA GLU A 45 18.98 -16.49 0.02
C GLU A 45 19.69 -17.51 0.92
N HIS A 46 20.66 -18.24 0.35
CA HIS A 46 21.32 -19.35 1.03
C HIS A 46 22.67 -18.98 1.67
N THR A 47 23.04 -17.70 1.65
CA THR A 47 24.32 -17.24 2.22
C THR A 47 24.19 -16.90 3.69
N GLN A 48 25.31 -16.95 4.42
CA GLN A 48 25.42 -16.50 5.82
C GLN A 48 24.42 -17.17 6.79
N ARG A 49 24.10 -18.45 6.56
CA ARG A 49 23.15 -19.22 7.39
C ARG A 49 23.59 -19.31 8.85
N ASP A 50 24.89 -19.50 9.08
CA ASP A 50 25.51 -19.61 10.41
C ASP A 50 25.84 -18.24 11.04
N VAL A 51 25.49 -17.14 10.37
CA VAL A 51 25.65 -15.78 10.90
C VAL A 51 24.33 -15.33 11.52
N ASP A 52 24.43 -14.70 12.70
CA ASP A 52 23.33 -14.02 13.37
C ASP A 52 22.52 -13.17 12.36
N PRO A 53 21.18 -13.30 12.29
CA PRO A 53 20.33 -12.57 11.35
C PRO A 53 20.58 -11.06 11.27
N PHE A 54 20.89 -10.42 12.40
CA PHE A 54 21.18 -8.98 12.47
C PHE A 54 22.54 -8.61 11.88
N ARG A 55 23.46 -9.57 11.78
CA ARG A 55 24.83 -9.41 11.26
C ARG A 55 24.99 -9.90 9.82
N ARG A 56 23.95 -10.46 9.21
CA ARG A 56 23.96 -10.81 7.79
C ARG A 56 24.06 -9.55 6.93
N THR A 57 24.48 -9.72 5.68
CA THR A 57 24.66 -8.64 4.71
C THR A 57 23.78 -8.94 3.49
N PRO A 58 22.60 -8.31 3.35
CA PRO A 58 21.91 -7.43 4.32
C PRO A 58 21.30 -8.22 5.51
N PRO A 59 21.00 -7.55 6.66
CA PRO A 59 20.37 -8.18 7.81
C PRO A 59 19.01 -8.79 7.44
N ARG A 60 18.79 -10.07 7.72
CA ARG A 60 17.59 -10.79 7.26
C ARG A 60 17.34 -12.08 8.03
N MET A 61 16.07 -12.47 8.16
CA MET A 61 15.68 -13.74 8.78
C MET A 61 14.54 -14.42 8.03
N GLU A 62 14.59 -15.75 7.99
CA GLU A 62 13.45 -16.54 7.54
C GLU A 62 12.28 -16.36 8.52
N PRO A 63 11.03 -16.44 8.04
CA PRO A 63 9.87 -16.44 8.92
C PRO A 63 9.87 -17.71 9.78
N GLU A 64 9.27 -17.61 10.96
CA GLU A 64 9.02 -18.78 11.78
C GLU A 64 8.07 -19.76 11.05
N LYS A 65 8.45 -21.04 11.02
CA LYS A 65 7.64 -22.10 10.41
C LYS A 65 6.30 -22.24 11.14
N GLY A 66 5.20 -22.16 10.40
CA GLY A 66 3.83 -22.13 10.91
C GLY A 66 3.41 -20.77 11.50
N GLY A 67 4.33 -19.80 11.54
CA GLY A 67 4.13 -18.47 12.10
C GLY A 67 3.27 -17.57 11.22
N PRO A 68 2.84 -16.41 11.74
CA PRO A 68 1.97 -15.49 11.03
C PRO A 68 2.61 -14.93 9.75
N ILE A 69 3.93 -14.67 9.75
CA ILE A 69 4.62 -14.11 8.58
C ILE A 69 4.70 -15.12 7.43
N GLU A 70 4.96 -16.39 7.71
CA GLU A 70 4.93 -17.44 6.68
C GLU A 70 3.55 -17.52 6.03
N LYS A 71 2.47 -17.53 6.83
CA LYS A 71 1.09 -17.51 6.33
C LYS A 71 0.80 -16.26 5.47
N LEU A 72 1.23 -15.08 5.91
CA LEU A 72 1.06 -13.84 5.13
C LEU A 72 1.75 -13.93 3.77
N TRP A 73 2.96 -14.50 3.72
CA TRP A 73 3.69 -14.68 2.46
C TRP A 73 3.03 -15.68 1.53
N GLU A 74 2.55 -16.82 2.05
CA GLU A 74 1.86 -17.83 1.24
C GLU A 74 0.59 -17.27 0.59
N ILE A 75 -0.23 -16.55 1.36
CA ILE A 75 -1.44 -15.91 0.84
C ILE A 75 -1.08 -14.84 -0.20
N TYR A 76 -0.08 -14.02 0.08
CA TYR A 76 0.35 -12.98 -0.86
C TYR A 76 0.91 -13.56 -2.16
N ASP A 77 1.75 -14.60 -2.09
CA ASP A 77 2.32 -15.26 -3.26
C ASP A 77 1.22 -15.92 -4.12
N ARG A 78 0.19 -16.53 -3.51
CA ARG A 78 -1.02 -16.99 -4.21
C ARG A 78 -1.75 -15.85 -4.92
N SER A 79 -1.85 -14.68 -4.29
CA SER A 79 -2.61 -13.54 -4.83
C SER A 79 -2.03 -12.95 -6.11
N LYS A 80 -0.71 -13.08 -6.31
CA LYS A 80 0.00 -12.56 -7.49
C LYS A 80 -0.38 -13.28 -8.79
N VAL A 81 -0.76 -14.55 -8.68
CA VAL A 81 -1.05 -15.42 -9.84
C VAL A 81 -2.53 -15.78 -9.95
N GLU A 82 -3.37 -15.33 -9.02
CA GLU A 82 -4.82 -15.57 -9.06
C GLU A 82 -5.50 -14.62 -10.07
N PRO A 83 -6.01 -15.12 -11.21
CA PRO A 83 -6.63 -14.26 -12.23
C PRO A 83 -8.04 -13.81 -11.85
N ASP A 84 -8.77 -14.54 -11.02
CA ASP A 84 -10.14 -14.21 -10.64
C ASP A 84 -10.17 -13.11 -9.57
N GLU A 85 -10.90 -12.04 -9.87
CA GLU A 85 -10.96 -10.86 -9.01
C GLU A 85 -11.56 -11.17 -7.64
N LEU A 86 -12.66 -11.93 -7.59
CA LEU A 86 -13.36 -12.24 -6.35
C LEU A 86 -12.51 -13.16 -5.46
N LYS A 87 -11.83 -14.15 -6.03
CA LYS A 87 -10.87 -14.98 -5.30
C LYS A 87 -9.69 -14.15 -4.80
N ARG A 88 -9.19 -13.21 -5.60
CA ARG A 88 -8.12 -12.31 -5.17
C ARG A 88 -8.56 -11.43 -3.99
N HIS A 89 -9.80 -10.96 -3.98
CA HIS A 89 -10.38 -10.24 -2.84
C HIS A 89 -10.50 -11.13 -1.59
N GLN A 90 -10.88 -12.40 -1.76
CA GLN A 90 -10.91 -13.36 -0.65
C GLN A 90 -9.52 -13.56 -0.04
N LEU A 91 -8.46 -13.60 -0.85
CA LEU A 91 -7.07 -13.66 -0.36
C LEU A 91 -6.68 -12.41 0.43
N ALA A 92 -7.11 -11.22 0.01
CA ALA A 92 -6.93 -10.02 0.82
C ALA A 92 -7.64 -10.17 2.18
N TRP A 93 -8.87 -10.66 2.22
CA TRP A 93 -9.54 -10.91 3.50
C TRP A 93 -8.84 -11.97 4.35
N GLU A 94 -8.24 -13.01 3.75
CA GLU A 94 -7.40 -13.98 4.46
C GLU A 94 -6.18 -13.31 5.10
N LEU A 95 -5.47 -12.42 4.40
CA LEU A 95 -4.38 -11.61 4.99
C LEU A 95 -4.88 -10.81 6.20
N THR A 96 -6.03 -10.15 6.06
CA THR A 96 -6.62 -9.35 7.16
C THR A 96 -6.94 -10.23 8.38
N LYS A 97 -7.46 -11.44 8.17
CA LYS A 97 -7.75 -12.38 9.27
C LYS A 97 -6.49 -12.77 10.05
N VAL A 98 -5.35 -12.96 9.37
CA VAL A 98 -4.07 -13.23 10.06
C VAL A 98 -3.67 -12.07 10.98
N HIS A 99 -3.86 -10.82 10.54
CA HIS A 99 -3.61 -9.64 11.39
C HIS A 99 -4.55 -9.56 12.58
N ILE A 100 -5.82 -9.96 12.42
CA ILE A 100 -6.80 -10.00 13.52
C ILE A 100 -6.45 -11.09 14.54
N GLU A 101 -6.04 -12.27 14.06
CA GLU A 101 -5.78 -13.45 14.90
C GLU A 101 -4.46 -13.37 15.67
N PHE A 102 -3.38 -12.94 15.00
CA PHE A 102 -2.02 -12.98 15.56
C PHE A 102 -1.45 -11.60 15.91
N GLY A 103 -2.10 -10.52 15.48
CA GLY A 103 -1.63 -9.16 15.70
C GLY A 103 -1.92 -8.61 17.11
N PRO A 104 -1.82 -7.29 17.30
CA PRO A 104 -1.61 -6.26 16.28
C PRO A 104 -0.14 -6.11 15.84
N PHE A 105 0.14 -6.29 14.55
CA PHE A 105 1.45 -5.99 13.96
C PHE A 105 1.58 -4.53 13.50
N PHE A 106 0.48 -3.97 13.00
CA PHE A 106 0.34 -2.59 12.56
C PHE A 106 -0.91 -1.99 13.20
N HIS A 107 -0.80 -0.77 13.75
CA HIS A 107 -1.90 -0.11 14.47
C HIS A 107 -2.08 1.32 13.98
N GLY A 108 -3.31 1.65 13.54
CA GLY A 108 -3.73 3.01 13.21
C GLY A 108 -4.54 3.62 14.35
N SER A 109 -4.40 4.94 14.56
CA SER A 109 -5.11 5.68 15.62
C SER A 109 -6.25 6.55 15.09
N VAL A 110 -6.02 7.24 13.96
CA VAL A 110 -7.00 8.08 13.26
C VAL A 110 -6.87 7.86 11.76
N ALA A 111 -7.97 8.04 11.03
CA ALA A 111 -8.03 7.86 9.59
C ALA A 111 -8.92 8.93 8.95
N ASN A 112 -8.87 9.02 7.61
CA ASN A 112 -9.71 9.91 6.81
C ASN A 112 -9.60 11.39 7.17
N THR A 113 -8.38 11.86 7.48
CA THR A 113 -8.11 13.29 7.67
C THR A 113 -8.59 14.07 6.43
N PRO A 114 -9.54 15.02 6.58
CA PRO A 114 -10.04 15.78 5.45
C PRO A 114 -8.92 16.51 4.72
N THR A 115 -8.85 16.33 3.40
CA THR A 115 -7.91 17.03 2.54
C THR A 115 -8.68 18.03 1.68
N LEU A 116 -8.27 19.30 1.71
CA LEU A 116 -8.93 20.37 0.96
C LEU A 116 -8.35 20.46 -0.44
N THR A 117 -9.21 20.41 -1.45
CA THR A 117 -8.89 20.77 -2.82
C THR A 117 -9.57 22.08 -3.16
N VAL A 118 -8.81 23.05 -3.66
CA VAL A 118 -9.31 24.37 -4.05
C VAL A 118 -9.29 24.48 -5.55
N ALA A 119 -10.42 24.90 -6.13
CA ALA A 119 -10.55 25.21 -7.55
C ALA A 119 -11.10 26.62 -7.73
N HIS A 120 -10.72 27.28 -8.83
CA HIS A 120 -11.27 28.58 -9.17
C HIS A 120 -12.77 28.44 -9.51
N LYS A 121 -13.58 29.44 -9.12
CA LYS A 121 -15.05 29.41 -9.31
C LYS A 121 -15.50 29.33 -10.77
N ASP A 122 -14.64 29.69 -11.71
CA ASP A 122 -14.89 29.58 -13.16
C ASP A 122 -14.35 28.30 -13.79
N LEU A 123 -13.53 27.53 -13.07
CA LEU A 123 -13.03 26.24 -13.55
C LEU A 123 -14.14 25.21 -13.37
N ARG A 124 -14.40 24.43 -14.41
CA ARG A 124 -15.46 23.42 -14.48
C ARG A 124 -14.84 22.05 -14.63
N ASN A 125 -15.68 21.04 -14.40
CA ASN A 125 -15.33 19.63 -14.44
C ASN A 125 -14.32 19.15 -13.38
N VAL A 126 -13.93 20.01 -12.43
CA VAL A 126 -13.21 19.57 -11.23
C VAL A 126 -14.20 18.80 -10.35
N PRO A 127 -13.96 17.52 -10.01
CA PRO A 127 -14.89 16.74 -9.20
C PRO A 127 -15.11 17.36 -7.82
N VAL A 128 -16.37 17.45 -7.42
CA VAL A 128 -16.75 17.77 -6.03
C VAL A 128 -17.01 16.50 -5.24
N ARG A 129 -17.15 16.62 -3.92
CA ARG A 129 -17.37 15.50 -3.00
C ARG A 129 -18.49 14.56 -3.46
N GLU A 130 -19.56 15.12 -4.01
CA GLU A 130 -20.75 14.38 -4.47
C GLU A 130 -20.49 13.60 -5.77
N ASN A 131 -19.47 13.96 -6.54
CA ASN A 131 -19.06 13.22 -7.74
C ASN A 131 -18.16 12.02 -7.42
N LEU A 132 -17.65 11.94 -6.19
CA LEU A 132 -16.61 10.99 -5.82
C LEU A 132 -17.16 9.92 -4.87
N ALA A 133 -16.84 8.65 -5.15
CA ALA A 133 -17.15 7.57 -4.23
C ALA A 133 -16.53 7.86 -2.85
N MET A 134 -17.32 7.73 -1.78
CA MET A 134 -16.92 8.02 -0.40
C MET A 134 -16.38 9.45 -0.16
N GLY A 135 -16.63 10.38 -1.08
CA GLY A 135 -16.14 11.77 -0.99
C GLY A 135 -14.71 11.98 -1.48
N GLY A 136 -14.10 11.00 -2.15
CA GLY A 136 -12.77 11.08 -2.73
C GLY A 136 -11.70 10.30 -1.96
N PHE A 137 -10.50 10.26 -2.52
CA PHE A 137 -9.35 9.54 -1.97
C PHE A 137 -8.15 10.47 -1.99
N SER A 138 -7.40 10.54 -0.89
CA SER A 138 -6.29 11.49 -0.72
C SER A 138 -5.16 10.83 0.05
N GLN A 139 -3.92 11.19 -0.27
CA GLN A 139 -2.67 10.85 0.44
C GLN A 139 -1.92 9.54 0.11
N PRO A 140 -2.49 8.44 -0.42
CA PRO A 140 -1.66 7.30 -0.76
C PRO A 140 -0.95 7.57 -2.08
N TRP A 141 0.36 7.28 -2.12
CA TRP A 141 1.18 7.47 -3.32
C TRP A 141 0.64 6.73 -4.56
N ILE A 142 0.02 5.56 -4.34
CA ILE A 142 -0.47 4.69 -5.42
C ILE A 142 -1.64 5.29 -6.20
N HIS A 143 -2.38 6.23 -5.58
CA HIS A 143 -3.51 6.91 -6.21
C HIS A 143 -3.23 8.43 -6.20
N PRO A 144 -2.57 8.98 -7.23
CA PRO A 144 -2.05 10.34 -7.22
C PRO A 144 -3.16 11.38 -7.39
N THR A 145 -4.01 11.57 -6.39
CA THR A 145 -5.03 12.61 -6.36
C THR A 145 -4.39 14.00 -6.27
N PRO A 146 -4.79 14.98 -7.09
CA PRO A 146 -5.94 14.98 -8.01
C PRO A 146 -5.62 14.65 -9.48
N ALA A 147 -4.43 14.15 -9.82
CA ALA A 147 -4.08 13.82 -11.21
C ALA A 147 -4.98 12.73 -11.82
N VAL A 148 -5.50 11.82 -11.01
CA VAL A 148 -6.49 10.78 -11.38
C VAL A 148 -7.92 11.28 -11.57
N TYR A 149 -8.14 12.59 -11.44
CA TYR A 149 -9.45 13.21 -11.72
C TYR A 149 -9.52 13.75 -13.15
N ASP A 150 -8.67 13.24 -14.04
CA ASP A 150 -8.60 13.56 -15.45
C ASP A 150 -8.60 15.08 -15.71
N PRO A 151 -7.56 15.81 -15.20
CA PRO A 151 -7.49 17.27 -15.32
C PRO A 151 -7.48 17.79 -16.75
N GLU A 152 -7.17 16.94 -17.74
CA GLU A 152 -7.33 17.22 -19.16
C GLU A 152 -8.79 17.51 -19.58
N THR A 153 -9.75 17.12 -18.76
CA THR A 153 -11.18 17.37 -18.98
C THR A 153 -11.65 18.69 -18.35
N TYR A 154 -10.79 19.39 -17.60
CA TYR A 154 -11.14 20.64 -16.95
C TYR A 154 -11.21 21.77 -17.96
N PHE A 155 -12.17 22.68 -17.77
CA PHE A 155 -12.33 23.81 -18.69
C PHE A 155 -12.78 25.08 -17.97
N TRP A 156 -12.39 26.23 -18.52
CA TRP A 156 -12.87 27.52 -18.06
C TRP A 156 -14.27 27.78 -18.63
N ALA A 157 -15.24 28.14 -17.78
CA ALA A 157 -16.56 28.55 -18.25
C ALA A 157 -16.51 29.83 -19.12
N ASN A 158 -15.53 30.70 -18.88
CA ASN A 158 -15.29 31.94 -19.61
C ASN A 158 -13.81 32.01 -20.05
N PRO A 159 -13.37 31.24 -21.07
CA PRO A 159 -11.95 31.10 -21.39
C PRO A 159 -11.27 32.44 -21.70
N ASP A 160 -11.98 33.40 -22.31
CA ASP A 160 -11.46 34.73 -22.66
C ASP A 160 -11.05 35.58 -21.45
N ARG A 161 -11.51 35.24 -20.24
CA ARG A 161 -11.13 35.94 -19.00
C ARG A 161 -9.86 35.37 -18.36
N HIS A 162 -9.36 34.26 -18.88
CA HIS A 162 -8.25 33.48 -18.32
C HIS A 162 -7.10 33.29 -19.33
N THR A 163 -7.11 34.05 -20.42
CA THR A 163 -5.96 34.16 -21.33
C THR A 163 -4.87 35.01 -20.66
N GLY A 164 -3.74 34.37 -20.32
CA GLY A 164 -2.54 35.05 -19.83
C GLY A 164 -1.81 35.84 -20.92
#